data_AF-A0A255T2C3-F1
#
_entry.id   AF-A0A255T2C3-F1
#
_cell.length_a   1.000
_cell.length_b   1.000
_cell.length_c   1.000
_cell.angle_alpha   90.00
_cell.angle_beta   90.00
_cell.angle_gamma   90.00
#
_symmetry.space_group_name_H-M   'P 1'
#
loop_
_entity.id
_entity.type
_entity.pdbx_description
1 polymer ?
#
loop_
_entity_poly.entity_id
_entity_poly.type
_entity_poly.pdbx_seq_one_letter_code
_entity_poly.pdbx_strand_id
1 'polypeptide(L)'
;MKRLFYSFAIILSGICLFSCESEDALEPDYKNPSDYFQPAADDNSEEAQLRRKFFADYGSYLLFNDTLQNVYLGKDINGDPRYFVETIDLTYTVGQTGYGTSLSSYTFTYIPNFEQKLAMTEYLETYILPHFSDAMRPYSWLLTKTIIGKMDKYDSAQTFSPYAVVNQRCVAVACNYLTQRERTEAQKKNYASRVLNIMVSSMVKAQTDAFGEFEAVSHDYYGRSYSSLGLENVNQEKLYQYGFLVAGSPVGYMTDLSNDISSYASNVVAYTDEQLEQRYGKYELVMLKHRLMKQTLERLGYIF
;
A
#
# COMPACT_ATOMS: atom_id res chain seq x y z
N MET A 1 -61.78 -58.81 15.62
CA MET A 1 -60.39 -58.77 15.10
C MET A 1 -60.17 -57.77 13.96
N LYS A 2 -61.09 -57.61 12.98
CA LYS A 2 -60.91 -56.62 11.89
C LYS A 2 -60.98 -55.14 12.35
N ARG A 3 -61.81 -54.80 13.34
CA ARG A 3 -61.92 -53.42 13.86
C ARG A 3 -60.67 -52.91 14.61
N LEU A 4 -59.92 -53.79 15.30
CA LEU A 4 -58.66 -53.41 15.95
C LEU A 4 -57.52 -53.14 14.96
N PHE A 5 -57.52 -53.81 13.80
CA PHE A 5 -56.51 -53.60 12.76
C PHE A 5 -56.64 -52.23 12.08
N TYR A 6 -57.87 -51.76 11.84
CA TYR A 6 -58.10 -50.42 11.30
C TYR A 6 -57.74 -49.32 12.30
N SER A 7 -57.97 -49.53 13.60
CA SER A 7 -57.56 -48.59 14.65
C SER A 7 -56.03 -48.48 14.77
N PHE A 8 -55.30 -49.58 14.59
CA PHE A 8 -53.83 -49.59 14.63
C PHE A 8 -53.20 -48.97 13.38
N ALA A 9 -53.82 -49.17 12.20
CA ALA A 9 -53.37 -48.57 10.95
C ALA A 9 -53.56 -47.03 10.91
N ILE A 10 -54.62 -46.50 11.53
CA ILE A 10 -54.88 -45.06 11.64
C ILE A 10 -53.91 -44.38 12.65
N ILE A 11 -53.54 -45.07 13.72
CA ILE A 11 -52.55 -44.57 14.69
C ILE A 11 -51.14 -44.58 14.07
N LEU A 12 -50.79 -45.58 13.27
CA LEU A 12 -49.49 -45.66 12.62
C LEU A 12 -49.34 -44.68 11.43
N SER A 13 -50.44 -44.30 10.75
CA SER A 13 -50.40 -43.26 9.71
C SER A 13 -50.42 -41.82 10.26
N GLY A 14 -50.76 -41.63 11.54
CA GLY A 14 -50.76 -40.32 12.20
C GLY A 14 -49.38 -39.85 12.69
N ILE A 15 -48.42 -40.76 12.83
CA ILE A 15 -47.07 -40.46 13.37
C ILE A 15 -46.13 -39.91 12.27
N CYS A 16 -46.46 -40.07 10.98
CA CYS A 16 -45.62 -39.63 9.86
C CYS A 16 -45.85 -38.18 9.39
N LEU A 17 -46.68 -37.39 10.08
CA LEU A 17 -47.05 -36.02 9.65
C LEU A 17 -46.52 -34.89 10.54
N PHE A 18 -45.61 -35.18 11.49
CA PHE A 18 -45.01 -34.18 12.39
C PHE A 18 -43.48 -34.15 12.36
N SER A 19 -42.86 -34.37 11.20
CA SER A 19 -41.45 -34.02 10.98
C SER A 19 -41.36 -32.97 9.89
N CYS A 20 -41.83 -31.78 10.25
CA CYS A 20 -41.37 -30.56 9.63
C CYS A 20 -40.76 -29.76 10.78
N GLU A 21 -39.54 -30.15 11.18
CA GLU A 21 -38.69 -29.19 11.88
C GLU A 21 -38.56 -28.00 10.94
N SER A 22 -38.93 -26.82 11.43
CA SER A 22 -38.55 -25.59 10.75
C SER A 22 -37.03 -25.61 10.65
N GLU A 23 -36.50 -25.81 9.45
CA GLU A 23 -35.08 -25.56 9.21
C GLU A 23 -34.81 -24.13 9.68
N ASP A 24 -33.83 -23.97 10.58
CA ASP A 24 -33.38 -22.64 10.95
C ASP A 24 -33.09 -21.87 9.65
N ALA A 25 -33.56 -20.63 9.58
CA ALA A 25 -33.25 -19.79 8.44
C ALA A 25 -31.74 -19.81 8.25
N LEU A 26 -31.26 -20.10 7.03
CA LEU A 26 -29.85 -20.02 6.69
C LEU A 26 -29.38 -18.59 6.98
N GLU A 27 -28.82 -18.35 8.16
CA GLU A 27 -28.15 -17.11 8.45
C GLU A 27 -26.88 -17.10 7.61
N PRO A 28 -26.70 -16.11 6.72
CA PRO A 28 -25.43 -15.97 6.04
C PRO A 28 -24.36 -15.76 7.12
N ASP A 29 -23.37 -16.66 7.19
CA ASP A 29 -22.13 -16.44 7.95
C ASP A 29 -21.34 -15.32 7.27
N TYR A 30 -21.85 -14.09 7.39
CA TYR A 30 -21.20 -12.89 6.91
C TYR A 30 -20.18 -12.48 7.95
N LYS A 31 -18.92 -12.82 7.69
CA LYS A 31 -17.77 -12.24 8.39
C LYS A 31 -17.33 -11.01 7.64
N ASN A 32 -17.17 -9.89 8.35
CA ASN A 32 -16.65 -8.69 7.74
C ASN A 32 -15.18 -8.98 7.33
N PRO A 33 -14.79 -8.85 6.05
CA PRO A 33 -13.42 -9.12 5.62
C PRO A 33 -12.35 -8.29 6.35
N SER A 34 -12.75 -7.18 6.98
CA SER A 34 -11.89 -6.37 7.83
C SER A 34 -11.52 -7.03 9.16
N ASP A 35 -12.32 -7.99 9.65
CA ASP A 35 -12.09 -8.68 10.91
C ASP A 35 -10.78 -9.48 10.87
N TYR A 36 -10.36 -9.92 9.69
CA TYR A 36 -9.13 -10.68 9.48
C TYR A 36 -7.85 -9.86 9.59
N PHE A 37 -7.96 -8.53 9.67
CA PHE A 37 -6.83 -7.64 9.94
C PHE A 37 -6.66 -7.36 11.44
N GLN A 38 -7.64 -7.72 12.27
CA GLN A 38 -7.54 -7.65 13.72
C GLN A 38 -7.01 -8.95 14.32
N PRO A 39 -6.36 -8.89 15.50
CA PRO A 39 -6.14 -10.08 16.31
C PRO A 39 -7.46 -10.75 16.69
N ALA A 40 -7.44 -12.06 16.93
CA ALA A 40 -8.60 -12.78 17.45
C ALA A 40 -9.07 -12.16 18.78
N ALA A 41 -10.38 -12.20 19.03
CA ALA A 41 -11.00 -11.52 20.17
C ALA A 41 -10.41 -11.95 21.52
N ASP A 42 -10.02 -13.22 21.63
CA ASP A 42 -9.43 -13.89 22.78
C ASP A 42 -7.89 -13.87 22.81
N ASP A 43 -7.23 -13.32 21.79
CA ASP A 43 -5.78 -13.08 21.79
C ASP A 43 -5.45 -11.88 22.69
N ASN A 44 -4.85 -12.19 23.83
CA ASN A 44 -4.44 -11.22 24.85
C ASN A 44 -2.92 -10.95 24.86
N SER A 45 -2.19 -11.41 23.83
CA SER A 45 -0.75 -11.18 23.72
C SER A 45 -0.38 -9.69 23.65
N GLU A 46 0.86 -9.35 23.99
CA GLU A 46 1.35 -7.96 23.89
C GLU A 46 1.26 -7.44 22.44
N GLU A 47 1.49 -8.31 21.45
CA GLU A 47 1.32 -7.98 20.04
C GLU A 47 -0.14 -7.66 19.69
N ALA A 48 -1.09 -8.47 20.16
CA ALA A 48 -2.50 -8.21 19.92
C ALA A 48 -2.96 -6.88 20.53
N GLN A 49 -2.50 -6.57 21.74
CA GLN A 49 -2.79 -5.30 22.40
C GLN A 49 -2.20 -4.11 21.63
N LEU A 50 -0.94 -4.21 21.17
CA LEU A 50 -0.29 -3.19 20.35
C LEU A 50 -1.07 -2.94 19.05
N ARG A 51 -1.45 -4.00 18.33
CA ARG A 51 -2.20 -3.91 17.07
C ARG A 51 -3.58 -3.26 17.26
N ARG A 52 -4.30 -3.63 18.32
CA ARG A 52 -5.61 -3.03 18.64
C ARG A 52 -5.47 -1.56 19.03
N LYS A 53 -4.48 -1.22 19.84
CA LYS A 53 -4.18 0.18 20.21
C LYS A 53 -3.86 1.00 18.97
N PHE A 54 -2.99 0.52 18.09
CA PHE A 54 -2.64 1.21 16.85
C PHE A 54 -3.87 1.47 15.97
N PHE A 55 -4.77 0.50 15.82
CA PHE A 55 -6.02 0.70 15.10
C PHE A 55 -6.92 1.75 15.77
N ALA A 56 -7.05 1.71 17.10
CA ALA A 56 -7.85 2.68 17.83
C ALA A 56 -7.30 4.12 17.70
N ASP A 57 -5.98 4.27 17.68
CA ASP A 57 -5.32 5.58 17.61
C ASP A 57 -5.31 6.15 16.17
N TYR A 58 -5.13 5.29 15.16
CA TYR A 58 -4.84 5.74 13.79
C TYR A 58 -5.88 5.37 12.73
N GLY A 59 -6.80 4.44 13.02
CA GLY A 59 -7.78 3.93 12.05
C GLY A 59 -7.18 2.99 10.99
N SER A 60 -5.91 2.59 11.13
CA SER A 60 -5.20 1.69 10.23
C SER A 60 -4.86 0.39 10.94
N TYR A 61 -4.90 -0.74 10.23
CA TYR A 61 -4.48 -2.02 10.81
C TYR A 61 -2.96 -2.15 10.85
N LEU A 62 -2.43 -2.77 11.89
CA LEU A 62 -1.01 -3.09 12.04
C LEU A 62 -0.79 -4.60 11.96
N LEU A 63 0.16 -5.03 11.14
CA LEU A 63 0.49 -6.43 10.89
C LEU A 63 2.00 -6.65 11.02
N PHE A 64 2.40 -7.80 11.58
CA PHE A 64 3.80 -8.23 11.67
C PHE A 64 4.10 -9.51 10.88
N ASN A 65 3.07 -10.10 10.28
CA ASN A 65 3.15 -11.14 9.27
C ASN A 65 2.05 -10.89 8.22
N ASP A 66 2.18 -11.49 7.05
CA ASP A 66 1.27 -11.31 5.93
C ASP A 66 0.08 -12.27 5.95
N THR A 67 -0.02 -13.21 6.90
CA THR A 67 -1.15 -14.14 6.99
C THR A 67 -2.33 -13.47 7.68
N LEU A 68 -3.46 -13.38 6.97
CA LEU A 68 -4.73 -12.85 7.48
C LEU A 68 -5.59 -13.96 8.08
N GLN A 69 -5.59 -15.14 7.45
CA GLN A 69 -6.38 -16.28 7.90
C GLN A 69 -5.65 -17.60 7.66
N ASN A 70 -5.89 -18.56 8.55
CA ASN A 70 -5.48 -19.95 8.40
C ASN A 70 -6.56 -20.88 8.96
N VAL A 71 -7.46 -21.35 8.09
CA VAL A 71 -8.66 -22.12 8.46
C VAL A 71 -8.46 -23.59 8.10
N TYR A 72 -8.60 -24.47 9.08
CA TYR A 72 -8.55 -25.91 8.84
C TYR A 72 -9.78 -26.39 8.06
N LEU A 73 -9.54 -27.11 6.95
CA LEU A 73 -10.59 -27.60 6.03
C LEU A 73 -10.85 -29.11 6.15
N GLY A 74 -10.22 -29.78 7.12
CA GLY A 74 -10.29 -31.24 7.24
C GLY A 74 -9.07 -31.94 6.64
N LYS A 75 -9.20 -33.24 6.36
CA LYS A 75 -8.13 -34.06 5.76
C LYS A 75 -8.37 -34.27 4.27
N ASP A 76 -7.29 -34.37 3.50
CA ASP A 76 -7.35 -34.78 2.09
C ASP A 76 -7.58 -36.29 1.93
N ILE A 77 -7.58 -36.77 0.68
CA ILE A 77 -7.76 -38.20 0.36
C ILE A 77 -6.64 -39.10 0.92
N ASN A 78 -5.47 -38.53 1.23
CA ASN A 78 -4.32 -39.23 1.81
C ASN A 78 -4.31 -39.16 3.35
N GLY A 79 -5.22 -38.40 3.96
CA GLY A 79 -5.30 -38.20 5.40
C GLY A 79 -4.51 -37.00 5.92
N ASP A 80 -3.93 -36.20 5.03
CA ASP A 80 -3.12 -35.03 5.38
C ASP A 80 -4.02 -33.81 5.67
N PRO A 81 -3.69 -33.00 6.70
CA PRO A 81 -4.48 -31.84 7.05
C PRO A 81 -4.43 -30.77 5.94
N ARG A 82 -5.59 -30.24 5.56
CA ARG A 82 -5.75 -29.15 4.59
C ARG A 82 -6.13 -27.86 5.29
N TYR A 83 -5.61 -26.76 4.79
CA TYR A 83 -5.92 -25.42 5.28
C TYR A 83 -6.25 -24.48 4.12
N PHE A 84 -7.18 -23.55 4.36
CA PHE A 84 -7.32 -22.33 3.58
C PHE A 84 -6.45 -21.25 4.23
N VAL A 85 -5.52 -20.69 3.47
CA VAL A 85 -4.64 -19.61 3.93
C VAL A 85 -4.88 -18.39 3.07
N GLU A 86 -5.28 -17.28 3.70
CA GLU A 86 -5.34 -15.97 3.05
C GLU A 86 -4.15 -15.14 3.51
N THR A 87 -3.39 -14.59 2.56
CA THR A 87 -2.28 -13.68 2.83
C THR A 87 -2.49 -12.32 2.17
N ILE A 88 -1.75 -11.31 2.65
CA ILE A 88 -1.62 -10.02 1.99
C ILE A 88 -0.88 -10.23 0.67
N ASP A 89 -1.62 -10.17 -0.43
CA ASP A 89 -1.04 -10.16 -1.78
C ASP A 89 -0.72 -8.73 -2.21
N LEU A 90 0.56 -8.33 -2.10
CA LEU A 90 1.06 -7.04 -2.56
C LEU A 90 1.23 -6.94 -4.08
N THR A 91 1.12 -8.04 -4.81
CA THR A 91 1.16 -8.05 -6.29
C THR A 91 -0.22 -7.86 -6.91
N TYR A 92 -1.27 -8.14 -6.15
CA TYR A 92 -2.65 -7.95 -6.61
C TYR A 92 -2.98 -6.47 -6.83
N THR A 93 -3.41 -6.15 -8.05
CA THR A 93 -3.88 -4.82 -8.45
C THR A 93 -5.20 -4.95 -9.21
N VAL A 94 -6.20 -4.15 -8.80
CA VAL A 94 -7.52 -4.15 -9.45
C VAL A 94 -7.47 -3.28 -10.71
N GLY A 95 -8.06 -3.76 -11.81
CA GLY A 95 -8.24 -2.97 -13.03
C GLY A 95 -7.03 -2.93 -13.97
N GLN A 96 -6.00 -3.78 -13.77
CA GLN A 96 -4.94 -3.90 -14.77
C GLN A 96 -5.46 -4.54 -16.06
N THR A 97 -5.54 -3.73 -17.12
CA THR A 97 -5.85 -4.15 -18.49
C THR A 97 -4.55 -4.30 -19.29
N GLY A 98 -3.68 -5.24 -18.91
CA GLY A 98 -2.46 -5.55 -19.64
C GLY A 98 -1.50 -6.46 -18.89
N TYR A 99 -0.79 -7.33 -19.61
CA TYR A 99 0.39 -8.05 -19.12
C TYR A 99 1.50 -7.04 -18.81
N GLY A 100 1.43 -6.43 -17.63
CA GLY A 100 2.01 -5.11 -17.41
C GLY A 100 2.94 -4.97 -16.22
N THR A 101 3.40 -6.05 -15.59
CA THR A 101 4.58 -6.00 -14.70
C THR A 101 5.29 -7.35 -14.69
N SER A 102 6.60 -7.34 -14.98
CA SER A 102 7.50 -8.49 -14.80
C SER A 102 7.67 -8.88 -13.32
N LEU A 103 6.82 -8.42 -12.39
CA LEU A 103 6.97 -8.62 -10.95
C LEU A 103 6.20 -9.88 -10.55
N SER A 104 6.93 -10.92 -10.18
CA SER A 104 6.38 -12.26 -9.98
C SER A 104 5.95 -12.52 -8.54
N SER A 105 6.60 -11.90 -7.55
CA SER A 105 6.22 -12.05 -6.12
C SER A 105 6.99 -11.12 -5.19
N TYR A 106 6.47 -10.95 -3.98
CA TYR A 106 7.20 -10.46 -2.82
C TYR A 106 7.33 -11.56 -1.76
N THR A 107 8.46 -11.57 -1.06
CA THR A 107 8.72 -12.47 0.07
C THR A 107 9.21 -11.66 1.26
N PHE A 108 8.84 -12.09 2.45
CA PHE A 108 9.07 -11.35 3.68
C PHE A 108 9.91 -12.17 4.66
N THR A 109 10.77 -11.49 5.42
CA THR A 109 11.23 -12.01 6.70
C THR A 109 10.60 -11.19 7.81
N TYR A 110 10.04 -11.85 8.82
CA TYR A 110 9.29 -11.17 9.88
C TYR A 110 10.19 -10.72 11.03
N ILE A 111 9.68 -9.76 11.80
CA ILE A 111 10.35 -9.26 12.99
C ILE A 111 10.22 -10.32 14.11
N PRO A 112 11.34 -10.80 14.69
CA PRO A 112 11.34 -12.02 15.50
C PRO A 112 10.81 -11.87 16.93
N ASN A 113 10.87 -10.67 17.52
CA ASN A 113 10.51 -10.45 18.92
C ASN A 113 9.68 -9.18 19.12
N PHE A 114 8.97 -9.12 20.25
CA PHE A 114 8.02 -8.04 20.55
C PHE A 114 8.71 -6.68 20.72
N GLU A 115 9.88 -6.62 21.38
CA GLU A 115 10.63 -5.37 21.55
C GLU A 115 10.96 -4.69 20.21
N GLN A 116 11.39 -5.47 19.21
CA GLN A 116 11.62 -4.94 17.87
C GLN A 116 10.32 -4.54 17.17
N LYS A 117 9.22 -5.28 17.36
CA LYS A 117 7.90 -4.92 16.82
C LYS A 117 7.41 -3.57 17.38
N LEU A 118 7.55 -3.38 18.69
CA LEU A 118 7.23 -2.13 19.38
C LEU A 118 8.09 -0.98 18.85
N ALA A 119 9.41 -1.14 18.83
CA ALA A 119 10.32 -0.10 18.34
C ALA A 119 10.05 0.31 16.87
N MET A 120 9.66 -0.64 16.01
CA MET A 120 9.31 -0.33 14.62
C MET A 120 7.94 0.34 14.49
N THR A 121 7.02 0.06 15.41
CA THR A 121 5.73 0.74 15.49
C THR A 121 5.93 2.18 15.94
N GLU A 122 6.71 2.42 16.99
CA GLU A 122 7.07 3.77 17.45
C GLU A 122 7.79 4.58 16.37
N TYR A 123 8.67 3.93 15.59
CA TYR A 123 9.30 4.57 14.44
C TYR A 123 8.27 5.01 13.38
N LEU A 124 7.31 4.14 13.05
CA LEU A 124 6.24 4.47 12.11
C LEU A 124 5.41 5.67 12.62
N GLU A 125 5.05 5.65 13.89
CA GLU A 125 4.30 6.71 14.59
C GLU A 125 5.06 8.04 14.66
N THR A 126 6.38 7.99 14.80
CA THR A 126 7.22 9.19 14.99
C THR A 126 7.62 9.84 13.66
N TYR A 127 7.98 9.05 12.65
CA TYR A 127 8.65 9.57 11.45
C TYR A 127 7.83 9.46 10.17
N ILE A 128 6.74 8.70 10.14
CA ILE A 128 5.97 8.43 8.92
C ILE A 128 4.51 8.88 9.07
N LEU A 129 3.80 8.38 10.08
CA LEU A 129 2.38 8.71 10.29
C LEU A 129 2.06 10.22 10.41
N PRO A 130 2.92 11.07 11.00
CA PRO A 130 2.64 12.50 11.11
C PRO A 130 2.52 13.20 9.75
N HIS A 131 3.01 12.58 8.68
CA HIS A 131 2.92 13.11 7.31
C HIS A 131 1.59 12.77 6.61
N PHE A 132 0.65 12.12 7.29
CA PHE A 132 -0.65 11.74 6.72
C PHE A 132 -1.81 12.21 7.58
N SER A 133 -2.73 12.92 6.96
CA SER A 133 -4.09 13.10 7.48
C SER A 133 -4.82 11.75 7.55
N ASP A 134 -5.89 11.69 8.34
CA ASP A 134 -6.70 10.48 8.50
C ASP A 134 -7.19 9.91 7.15
N ALA A 135 -7.53 10.78 6.20
CA ALA A 135 -8.01 10.40 4.86
C ALA A 135 -6.92 9.77 3.98
N MET A 136 -5.65 10.06 4.24
CA MET A 136 -4.52 9.56 3.44
C MET A 136 -3.84 8.34 4.08
N ARG A 137 -4.18 8.00 5.34
CA ARG A 137 -3.59 6.83 5.99
C ARG A 137 -3.97 5.55 5.24
N PRO A 138 -3.01 4.64 5.03
CA PRO A 138 -3.31 3.40 4.33
C PRO A 138 -4.21 2.52 5.19
N TYR A 139 -4.98 1.64 4.53
CA TYR A 139 -5.86 0.70 5.21
C TYR A 139 -5.11 -0.17 6.23
N SER A 140 -3.92 -0.67 5.86
CA SER A 140 -3.07 -1.43 6.78
C SER A 140 -1.58 -1.18 6.55
N TRP A 141 -0.79 -1.47 7.58
CA TRP A 141 0.66 -1.49 7.58
C TRP A 141 1.17 -2.88 7.88
N LEU A 142 2.12 -3.37 7.08
CA LEU A 142 2.85 -4.60 7.35
C LEU A 142 4.31 -4.29 7.66
N LEU A 143 4.68 -4.38 8.94
CA LEU A 143 6.05 -4.15 9.39
C LEU A 143 6.84 -5.46 9.34
N THR A 144 7.82 -5.52 8.44
CA THR A 144 8.64 -6.72 8.21
C THR A 144 10.09 -6.41 8.51
N LYS A 145 10.91 -7.43 8.80
CA LYS A 145 12.35 -7.25 8.84
C LYS A 145 12.85 -6.94 7.44
N THR A 146 12.63 -7.80 6.46
CA THR A 146 13.01 -7.54 5.06
C THR A 146 11.87 -7.81 4.10
N ILE A 147 11.89 -7.08 2.98
CA ILE A 147 11.10 -7.37 1.79
C ILE A 147 12.08 -7.74 0.68
N ILE A 148 11.81 -8.83 -0.04
CA ILE A 148 12.52 -9.22 -1.26
C ILE A 148 11.50 -9.34 -2.38
N GLY A 149 11.60 -8.47 -3.38
CA GLY A 149 10.82 -8.55 -4.61
C GLY A 149 11.54 -9.40 -5.66
N LYS A 150 10.76 -10.16 -6.43
CA LYS A 150 11.24 -10.94 -7.58
C LYS A 150 10.62 -10.39 -8.86
N MET A 151 11.45 -10.22 -9.88
CA MET A 151 11.01 -9.92 -11.23
C MET A 151 11.45 -11.02 -12.19
N ASP A 152 10.50 -11.58 -12.93
CA ASP A 152 10.74 -12.51 -14.01
C ASP A 152 10.81 -11.71 -15.31
N LYS A 153 12.04 -11.41 -15.76
CA LYS A 153 12.28 -10.66 -16.98
C LYS A 153 13.27 -11.43 -17.87
N TYR A 154 12.80 -11.86 -19.04
CA TYR A 154 13.60 -12.46 -20.12
C TYR A 154 14.59 -13.53 -19.61
N ASP A 155 14.09 -14.69 -19.18
CA ASP A 155 14.85 -15.86 -18.69
C ASP A 155 15.78 -15.63 -17.46
N SER A 156 15.69 -14.47 -16.79
CA SER A 156 16.43 -14.21 -15.55
C SER A 156 15.52 -13.68 -14.45
N ALA A 157 15.55 -14.34 -13.29
CA ALA A 157 14.92 -13.85 -12.08
C ALA A 157 15.84 -12.80 -11.44
N GLN A 158 15.38 -11.53 -11.39
CA GLN A 158 16.08 -10.48 -10.67
C GLN A 158 15.43 -10.27 -9.30
N THR A 159 16.25 -10.24 -8.25
CA THR A 159 15.81 -9.92 -6.90
C THR A 159 16.19 -8.50 -6.53
N PHE A 160 15.31 -7.80 -5.83
CA PHE A 160 15.58 -6.47 -5.28
C PHE A 160 14.98 -6.32 -3.88
N SER A 161 15.53 -5.38 -3.11
CA SER A 161 15.13 -5.15 -1.72
C SER A 161 14.51 -3.75 -1.56
N PRO A 162 13.18 -3.60 -1.68
CA PRO A 162 12.53 -2.30 -1.56
C PRO A 162 12.50 -1.83 -0.09
N TYR A 163 12.44 -0.51 0.09
CA TYR A 163 12.20 0.10 1.41
C TYR A 163 10.75 -0.08 1.87
N ALA A 164 9.83 0.02 0.93
CA ALA A 164 8.41 -0.21 1.13
C ALA A 164 7.75 -0.68 -0.17
N VAL A 165 6.58 -1.30 -0.05
CA VAL A 165 5.71 -1.72 -1.15
C VAL A 165 4.29 -1.29 -0.81
N VAL A 166 3.60 -0.67 -1.76
CA VAL A 166 2.26 -0.11 -1.57
C VAL A 166 1.29 -0.79 -2.51
N ASN A 167 0.16 -1.24 -1.99
CA ASN A 167 -1.03 -1.55 -2.78
C ASN A 167 -2.27 -0.94 -2.10
N GLN A 168 -3.45 -1.25 -2.62
CA GLN A 168 -4.72 -0.68 -2.13
C GLN A 168 -5.09 -1.12 -0.70
N ARG A 169 -4.59 -2.28 -0.24
CA ARG A 169 -4.96 -2.85 1.06
C ARG A 169 -3.85 -2.68 2.10
N CYS A 170 -2.59 -2.49 1.69
CA CYS A 170 -1.46 -2.54 2.59
C CYS A 170 -0.26 -1.71 2.11
N VAL A 171 0.44 -1.12 3.07
CA VAL A 171 1.81 -0.63 2.91
C VAL A 171 2.73 -1.52 3.72
N ALA A 172 3.54 -2.32 3.03
CA ALA A 172 4.59 -3.10 3.68
C ALA A 172 5.88 -2.28 3.77
N VAL A 173 6.50 -2.27 4.94
CA VAL A 173 7.76 -1.56 5.20
C VAL A 173 8.83 -2.56 5.62
N ALA A 174 10.01 -2.44 5.00
CA ALA A 174 11.19 -3.17 5.43
C ALA A 174 11.83 -2.42 6.61
N CYS A 175 12.06 -3.08 7.73
CA CYS A 175 12.58 -2.47 8.95
C CYS A 175 14.04 -2.84 9.24
N ASN A 176 14.66 -3.71 8.44
CA ASN A 176 16.01 -4.24 8.70
C ASN A 176 17.07 -3.15 8.84
N TYR A 177 16.94 -2.03 8.08
CA TYR A 177 17.84 -0.89 8.25
C TYR A 177 17.79 -0.36 9.69
N LEU A 178 16.62 -0.29 10.31
CA LEU A 178 16.42 0.25 11.65
C LEU A 178 16.78 -0.77 12.75
N THR A 179 16.60 -2.07 12.51
CA THR A 179 16.81 -3.11 13.53
C THR A 179 18.24 -3.62 13.65
N GLN A 180 19.13 -3.34 12.68
CA GLN A 180 20.49 -3.89 12.66
C GLN A 180 21.45 -3.23 13.68
N ARG A 181 21.25 -1.95 13.95
CA ARG A 181 22.03 -1.14 14.88
C ARG A 181 21.30 0.17 15.14
N GLU A 182 21.68 0.86 16.20
CA GLU A 182 21.18 2.20 16.49
C GLU A 182 21.42 3.17 15.32
N ARG A 183 20.42 4.01 15.05
CA ARG A 183 20.43 5.01 13.97
C ARG A 183 20.32 6.39 14.56
N THR A 184 21.07 7.33 13.98
CA THR A 184 20.94 8.74 14.35
C THR A 184 19.60 9.30 13.88
N GLU A 185 19.15 10.39 14.48
CA GLU A 185 17.92 11.08 14.07
C GLU A 185 17.92 11.45 12.57
N ALA A 186 19.06 11.91 12.05
CA ALA A 186 19.19 12.19 10.62
C ALA A 186 19.04 10.93 9.75
N GLN A 187 19.56 9.78 10.18
CA GLN A 187 19.42 8.51 9.46
C GLN A 187 17.98 7.98 9.49
N LYS A 188 17.30 8.11 10.64
CA LYS A 188 15.89 7.76 10.79
C LYS A 188 15.00 8.60 9.88
N LYS A 189 15.20 9.92 9.86
CA LYS A 189 14.50 10.83 8.95
C LYS A 189 14.79 10.52 7.49
N ASN A 190 16.05 10.28 7.12
CA ASN A 190 16.39 9.92 5.73
C ASN A 190 15.71 8.61 5.28
N TYR A 191 15.61 7.62 6.16
CA TYR A 191 14.91 6.39 5.87
C TYR A 191 13.40 6.61 5.70
N ALA A 192 12.79 7.41 6.58
CA ALA A 192 11.38 7.77 6.50
C ALA A 192 11.08 8.48 5.19
N SER A 193 11.92 9.45 4.78
CA SER A 193 11.77 10.13 3.49
C SER A 193 11.78 9.16 2.30
N ARG A 194 12.51 8.03 2.37
CA ARG A 194 12.48 7.01 1.29
C ARG A 194 11.15 6.28 1.25
N VAL A 195 10.58 5.94 2.42
CA VAL A 195 9.26 5.31 2.52
C VAL A 195 8.16 6.28 2.09
N LEU A 196 8.19 7.51 2.58
CA LEU A 196 7.25 8.58 2.22
C LEU A 196 7.27 8.85 0.72
N ASN A 197 8.46 8.90 0.11
CA ASN A 197 8.59 9.06 -1.35
C ASN A 197 7.90 7.95 -2.13
N ILE A 198 7.99 6.68 -1.69
CA ILE A 198 7.31 5.56 -2.34
C ILE A 198 5.78 5.72 -2.23
N MET A 199 5.29 6.09 -1.04
CA MET A 199 3.86 6.29 -0.80
C MET A 199 3.30 7.47 -1.61
N VAL A 200 3.97 8.61 -1.56
CA VAL A 200 3.59 9.80 -2.34
C VAL A 200 3.64 9.49 -3.84
N SER A 201 4.68 8.79 -4.31
CA SER A 201 4.76 8.35 -5.72
C SER A 201 3.59 7.45 -6.12
N SER A 202 3.13 6.56 -5.23
CA SER A 202 1.96 5.72 -5.48
C SER A 202 0.67 6.56 -5.53
N MET A 203 0.52 7.52 -4.62
CA MET A 203 -0.63 8.42 -4.58
C MET A 203 -0.73 9.29 -5.83
N VAL A 204 0.35 9.99 -6.21
CA VAL A 204 0.29 10.92 -7.36
C VAL A 204 -0.01 10.18 -8.66
N LYS A 205 0.46 8.93 -8.81
CA LYS A 205 0.11 8.07 -9.94
C LYS A 205 -1.36 7.68 -9.98
N ALA A 206 -2.00 7.56 -8.81
CA ALA A 206 -3.42 7.24 -8.70
C ALA A 206 -4.33 8.47 -8.84
N GLN A 207 -3.78 9.69 -8.76
CA GLN A 207 -4.52 10.95 -8.67
C GLN A 207 -3.99 12.00 -9.66
N THR A 208 -3.62 11.59 -10.89
CA THR A 208 -3.01 12.49 -11.89
C THR A 208 -3.90 13.70 -12.20
N ASP A 209 -5.22 13.52 -12.20
CA ASP A 209 -6.20 14.56 -12.50
C ASP A 209 -6.23 15.67 -11.44
N ALA A 210 -5.67 15.43 -10.25
CA ALA A 210 -5.58 16.44 -9.20
C ALA A 210 -4.59 17.58 -9.52
N PHE A 211 -3.72 17.41 -10.53
CA PHE A 211 -2.57 18.28 -10.81
C PHE A 211 -2.78 19.27 -11.96
N GLY A 212 -4.04 19.65 -12.29
CA GLY A 212 -4.33 20.54 -13.42
C GLY A 212 -3.65 21.91 -13.37
N GLU A 213 -3.56 22.56 -12.21
CA GLU A 213 -2.83 23.83 -12.08
C GLU A 213 -1.32 23.67 -12.30
N PHE A 214 -0.76 22.55 -11.85
CA PHE A 214 0.65 22.21 -12.06
C PHE A 214 0.92 21.94 -13.54
N GLU A 215 0.04 21.18 -14.20
CA GLU A 215 0.14 20.90 -15.63
C GLU A 215 0.11 22.20 -16.45
N ALA A 216 -0.80 23.12 -16.13
CA ALA A 216 -0.99 24.36 -16.88
C ALA A 216 0.30 25.20 -17.00
N VAL A 217 1.23 25.11 -16.05
CA VAL A 217 2.51 25.85 -16.08
C VAL A 217 3.38 25.48 -17.27
N SER A 218 3.38 24.20 -17.69
CA SER A 218 4.24 23.71 -18.77
C SER A 218 3.49 22.91 -19.84
N HIS A 219 2.17 23.09 -19.92
CA HIS A 219 1.27 22.32 -20.78
C HIS A 219 1.76 22.23 -22.23
N ASP A 220 2.16 23.37 -22.80
CA ASP A 220 2.59 23.48 -24.21
C ASP A 220 3.90 22.75 -24.55
N TYR A 221 4.62 22.25 -23.53
CA TYR A 221 5.95 21.65 -23.66
C TYR A 221 5.95 20.13 -23.50
N TYR A 222 4.99 19.55 -22.77
CA TYR A 222 5.03 18.14 -22.38
C TYR A 222 5.21 17.19 -23.57
N GLY A 223 6.19 16.30 -23.48
CA GLY A 223 6.48 15.27 -24.49
C GLY A 223 6.96 15.78 -25.86
N ARG A 224 7.15 17.10 -26.03
CA ARG A 224 7.62 17.67 -27.31
C ARG A 224 9.13 17.58 -27.44
N SER A 225 9.60 17.39 -28.67
CA SER A 225 11.04 17.44 -28.95
C SER A 225 11.56 18.86 -28.82
N TYR A 226 12.82 19.01 -28.40
CA TYR A 226 13.50 20.30 -28.36
C TYR A 226 13.52 20.97 -29.73
N SER A 227 13.73 20.18 -30.80
CA SER A 227 13.70 20.68 -32.18
C SER A 227 12.34 21.27 -32.57
N SER A 228 11.23 20.63 -32.18
CA SER A 228 9.88 21.14 -32.46
C SER A 228 9.54 22.43 -31.71
N LEU A 229 10.30 22.73 -30.66
CA LEU A 229 10.19 23.93 -29.83
C LEU A 229 11.22 25.00 -30.24
N GLY A 230 12.06 24.73 -31.24
CA GLY A 230 13.15 25.63 -31.63
C GLY A 230 14.23 25.77 -30.55
N LEU A 231 14.36 24.78 -29.66
CA LEU A 231 15.31 24.81 -28.55
C LEU A 231 16.61 24.12 -28.92
N GLU A 232 17.68 24.91 -28.92
CA GLU A 232 19.04 24.42 -29.10
C GLU A 232 19.81 24.39 -27.77
N ASN A 233 20.82 23.52 -27.70
CA ASN A 233 21.74 23.41 -26.56
C ASN A 233 21.03 23.25 -25.22
N VAL A 234 19.98 22.42 -25.17
CA VAL A 234 19.19 22.20 -23.96
C VAL A 234 20.04 21.45 -22.93
N ASN A 235 20.37 22.17 -21.86
CA ASN A 235 21.02 21.65 -20.66
C ASN A 235 20.05 21.75 -19.47
N GLN A 236 20.50 21.30 -18.30
CA GLN A 236 19.68 21.31 -17.09
C GLN A 236 19.20 22.72 -16.70
N GLU A 237 20.05 23.75 -16.81
CA GLU A 237 19.64 25.12 -16.48
C GLU A 237 18.57 25.64 -17.42
N LYS A 238 18.64 25.28 -18.71
CA LYS A 238 17.61 25.60 -19.69
C LYS A 238 16.29 24.88 -19.36
N LEU A 239 16.33 23.62 -18.94
CA LEU A 239 15.13 22.91 -18.48
C LEU A 239 14.46 23.61 -17.29
N TYR A 240 15.25 24.07 -16.32
CA TYR A 240 14.71 24.84 -15.19
C TYR A 240 14.03 26.14 -15.63
N GLN A 241 14.54 26.82 -16.66
CA GLN A 241 13.87 28.01 -17.23
C GLN A 241 12.49 27.71 -17.81
N TYR A 242 12.22 26.45 -18.20
CA TYR A 242 10.91 25.99 -18.70
C TYR A 242 10.08 25.25 -17.63
N GLY A 243 10.52 25.26 -16.36
CA GLY A 243 9.79 24.64 -15.26
C GLY A 243 9.92 23.11 -15.21
N PHE A 244 11.04 22.55 -15.66
CA PHE A 244 11.28 21.10 -15.64
C PHE A 244 12.49 20.74 -14.78
N LEU A 245 12.32 19.77 -13.88
CA LEU A 245 13.43 19.22 -13.07
C LEU A 245 14.25 18.16 -13.80
N VAL A 246 13.65 17.50 -14.80
CA VAL A 246 14.24 16.37 -15.51
C VAL A 246 14.03 16.49 -17.01
N ALA A 247 14.95 15.91 -17.79
CA ALA A 247 14.78 15.76 -19.23
C ALA A 247 13.80 14.62 -19.54
N GLY A 248 13.19 14.66 -20.72
CA GLY A 248 12.39 13.56 -21.24
C GLY A 248 13.22 12.37 -21.73
N SER A 249 12.51 11.27 -21.95
CA SER A 249 13.03 10.06 -22.60
C SER A 249 12.22 9.79 -23.87
N PRO A 250 12.84 9.62 -25.05
CA PRO A 250 14.29 9.59 -25.30
C PRO A 250 14.94 10.97 -25.15
N VAL A 251 16.28 10.99 -25.13
CA VAL A 251 17.07 12.24 -25.08
C VAL A 251 16.67 13.15 -26.25
N GLY A 252 16.52 14.45 -25.97
CA GLY A 252 16.09 15.45 -26.96
C GLY A 252 14.62 15.87 -26.84
N TYR A 253 13.93 15.43 -25.80
CA TYR A 253 12.52 15.71 -25.54
C TYR A 253 12.33 16.34 -24.17
N MET A 254 11.29 17.17 -24.05
CA MET A 254 10.72 17.54 -22.75
C MET A 254 10.11 16.31 -22.09
N THR A 255 10.14 16.26 -20.76
CA THR A 255 9.49 15.17 -20.01
C THR A 255 7.98 15.19 -20.25
N ASP A 256 7.32 14.05 -20.03
CA ASP A 256 5.86 13.98 -19.95
C ASP A 256 5.36 14.42 -18.56
N LEU A 257 4.05 14.68 -18.47
CA LEU A 257 3.39 15.15 -17.24
C LEU A 257 3.55 14.18 -16.06
N SER A 258 3.45 12.86 -16.30
CA SER A 258 3.54 11.86 -15.24
C SER A 258 4.92 11.83 -14.59
N ASN A 259 5.97 11.86 -15.41
CA ASN A 259 7.36 11.93 -14.95
C ASN A 259 7.67 13.27 -14.28
N ASP A 260 7.09 14.36 -14.78
CA ASP A 260 7.25 15.68 -14.18
C ASP A 260 6.62 15.76 -12.78
N ILE A 261 5.34 15.35 -12.64
CA ILE A 261 4.65 15.22 -11.35
C ILE A 261 5.48 14.37 -10.38
N SER A 262 5.96 13.20 -10.84
CA SER A 262 6.75 12.29 -10.01
C SER A 262 8.07 12.94 -9.53
N SER A 263 8.73 13.70 -10.40
CA SER A 263 9.99 14.38 -10.08
C SER A 263 9.81 15.49 -9.05
N TYR A 264 8.76 16.29 -9.17
CA TYR A 264 8.42 17.36 -8.24
C TYR A 264 7.93 16.82 -6.90
N ALA A 265 7.06 15.80 -6.91
CA ALA A 265 6.59 15.14 -5.70
C ALA A 265 7.77 14.57 -4.89
N SER A 266 8.73 13.94 -5.58
CA SER A 266 9.96 13.45 -4.94
C SER A 266 10.81 14.58 -4.34
N ASN A 267 10.85 15.75 -4.99
CA ASN A 267 11.64 16.89 -4.53
C ASN A 267 11.06 17.50 -3.26
N VAL A 268 9.75 17.76 -3.22
CA VAL A 268 9.10 18.41 -2.07
C VAL A 268 9.07 17.51 -0.83
N VAL A 269 9.10 16.19 -1.00
CA VAL A 269 9.20 15.23 0.12
C VAL A 269 10.65 15.09 0.62
N ALA A 270 11.63 15.30 -0.26
CA ALA A 270 13.05 15.11 0.07
C ALA A 270 13.75 16.35 0.65
N TYR A 271 13.25 17.55 0.35
CA TYR A 271 13.93 18.82 0.66
C TYR A 271 13.02 19.79 1.41
N THR A 272 13.61 20.57 2.31
CA THR A 272 12.91 21.69 2.97
C THR A 272 12.74 22.86 2.00
N ASP A 273 11.87 23.81 2.33
CA ASP A 273 11.62 24.99 1.50
C ASP A 273 12.90 25.83 1.33
N GLU A 274 13.74 25.93 2.36
CA GLU A 274 15.03 26.62 2.28
C GLU A 274 16.00 25.92 1.33
N GLN A 275 16.01 24.57 1.32
CA GLN A 275 16.86 23.79 0.41
C GLN A 275 16.37 23.90 -1.04
N LEU A 276 15.05 23.91 -1.25
CA LEU A 276 14.46 24.13 -2.56
C LEU A 276 14.77 25.53 -3.08
N GLU A 277 14.62 26.57 -2.25
CA GLU A 277 14.95 27.95 -2.59
C GLU A 277 16.44 28.11 -2.90
N GLN A 278 17.34 27.53 -2.09
CA GLN A 278 18.77 27.56 -2.35
C GLN A 278 19.13 26.94 -3.71
N ARG A 279 18.44 25.86 -4.10
CA ARG A 279 18.74 25.11 -5.31
C ARG A 279 18.07 25.71 -6.56
N TYR A 280 16.86 26.23 -6.42
CA TYR A 280 15.99 26.59 -7.54
C TYR A 280 15.44 28.02 -7.50
N GLY A 281 15.73 28.83 -6.47
CA GLY A 281 15.14 30.15 -6.27
C GLY A 281 15.30 31.13 -7.44
N LYS A 282 16.34 30.94 -8.28
CA LYS A 282 16.54 31.72 -9.52
C LYS A 282 15.63 31.32 -10.70
N TYR A 283 14.81 30.27 -10.55
CA TYR A 283 13.96 29.71 -11.60
C TYR A 283 12.49 29.79 -11.20
N GLU A 284 11.83 30.89 -11.60
CA GLU A 284 10.46 31.21 -11.20
C GLU A 284 9.45 30.08 -11.48
N LEU A 285 9.48 29.49 -12.68
CA LEU A 285 8.57 28.40 -13.04
C LEU A 285 8.80 27.14 -12.20
N VAL A 286 10.05 26.86 -11.82
CA VAL A 286 10.37 25.73 -10.95
C VAL A 286 9.83 25.97 -9.54
N MET A 287 10.01 27.18 -8.99
CA MET A 287 9.48 27.51 -7.67
C MET A 287 7.95 27.55 -7.64
N LEU A 288 7.31 28.04 -8.72
CA LEU A 288 5.86 27.97 -8.91
C LEU A 288 5.36 26.52 -8.86
N LYS A 289 6.00 25.62 -9.60
CA LYS A 289 5.63 24.20 -9.61
C LYS A 289 5.87 23.49 -8.28
N HIS A 290 6.94 23.82 -7.53
CA HIS A 290 7.12 23.28 -6.17
C HIS A 290 5.96 23.69 -5.26
N ARG A 291 5.56 24.97 -5.27
CA ARG A 291 4.43 25.43 -4.46
C ARG A 291 3.11 24.76 -4.84
N LEU A 292 2.79 24.67 -6.14
CA LEU A 292 1.58 23.99 -6.61
C LEU A 292 1.57 22.51 -6.25
N MET A 293 2.73 21.85 -6.33
CA MET A 293 2.91 20.46 -5.90
C MET A 293 2.62 20.32 -4.40
N LYS A 294 3.21 21.16 -3.54
CA LYS A 294 2.94 21.14 -2.09
C LYS A 294 1.46 21.34 -1.78
N GLN A 295 0.84 22.38 -2.35
CA GLN A 295 -0.58 22.68 -2.14
C GLN A 295 -1.49 21.52 -2.58
N THR A 296 -1.16 20.87 -3.69
CA THR A 296 -1.93 19.73 -4.18
C THR A 296 -1.76 18.53 -3.25
N LEU A 297 -0.54 18.22 -2.82
CA LEU A 297 -0.28 17.13 -1.87
C LEU A 297 -0.96 17.37 -0.52
N GLU A 298 -0.95 18.61 -0.01
CA GLU A 298 -1.68 19.00 1.21
C GLU A 298 -3.19 18.78 1.07
N ARG A 299 -3.77 19.17 -0.06
CA ARG A 299 -5.19 18.92 -0.37
C ARG A 299 -5.50 17.42 -0.49
N LEU A 300 -4.56 16.62 -0.97
CA LEU A 300 -4.66 15.16 -1.01
C LEU A 300 -4.42 14.50 0.36
N GLY A 301 -4.03 15.27 1.37
CA GLY A 301 -3.92 14.82 2.75
C GLY A 301 -2.50 14.55 3.24
N TYR A 302 -1.47 14.95 2.50
CA TYR A 302 -0.07 14.91 2.95
C TYR A 302 0.23 16.10 3.88
N ILE A 303 1.07 15.89 4.88
CA ILE A 303 1.48 16.91 5.85
C ILE A 303 3.01 17.06 5.77
N PHE A 304 3.50 18.28 5.51
CA PHE A 304 4.94 18.57 5.38
C PHE A 304 5.63 18.78 6.73
#